data_AF-A0A7C1R4I7-F1
#
_entry.id   AF-A0A7C1R4I7-F1
#
_cell.length_a   1.000
_cell.length_b   1.000
_cell.length_c   1.000
_cell.angle_alpha   90.00
_cell.angle_beta   90.00
_cell.angle_gamma   90.00
#
_symmetry.space_group_name_H-M   'P 1'
#
loop_
_entity.id
_entity.type
_entity.pdbx_description
1 polymer ?
#
loop_
_entity_poly.entity_id
_entity_poly.type
_entity_poly.pdbx_seq_one_letter_code
_entity_poly.pdbx_strand_id
1 'polypeptide(L)' 'TRGVDSSHTLKTLLQKKLIKIVGRKKSPGSPLIYRTTDKFLVYFGLTDIKDLPSPEEISKILEEEKYLEEDESSVH' A
#
# COMPACT_ATOMS: atom_id res chain seq x y z
N THR A 1 -7.18 17.20 -11.52
CA THR A 1 -6.70 15.92 -12.08
C THR A 1 -5.61 15.39 -11.18
N ARG A 2 -5.82 14.26 -10.46
CA ARG A 2 -4.83 13.71 -9.51
C ARG A 2 -3.75 12.91 -10.26
N GLY A 3 -2.90 13.61 -11.01
CA GLY A 3 -1.77 13.04 -11.72
C GLY A 3 -0.50 13.12 -10.88
N VAL A 4 -0.46 12.42 -9.73
CA VAL A 4 0.82 12.17 -9.04
C VAL A 4 1.42 10.91 -9.67
N ASP A 5 2.66 10.99 -10.13
CA ASP A 5 3.36 9.84 -10.69
C ASP A 5 3.59 8.77 -9.62
N SER A 6 2.97 7.61 -9.81
CA SER A 6 3.05 6.45 -8.91
C SER A 6 4.02 5.38 -9.43
N SER A 7 4.72 5.64 -10.54
CA SER A 7 5.63 4.68 -11.19
C SER A 7 6.75 4.21 -10.27
N HIS A 8 7.31 5.12 -9.47
CA HIS A 8 8.36 4.78 -8.51
C HIS A 8 7.83 3.85 -7.40
N THR A 9 6.69 4.19 -6.80
CA THR A 9 6.04 3.37 -5.77
C THR A 9 5.70 1.97 -6.29
N LEU A 10 5.13 1.87 -7.49
CA LEU A 10 4.82 0.59 -8.12
C LEU A 10 6.09 -0.27 -8.33
N LYS A 11 7.18 0.35 -8.79
CA LYS A 11 8.47 -0.34 -8.96
C LYS A 11 8.99 -0.89 -7.63
N THR A 12 8.95 -0.08 -6.57
CA THR A 12 9.39 -0.50 -5.24
C THR A 12 8.55 -1.66 -4.70
N LEU A 13 7.22 -1.60 -4.84
CA LEU A 13 6.33 -2.67 -4.40
C LEU A 13 6.55 -3.98 -5.18
N LEU A 14 6.80 -3.90 -6.49
CA LEU A 14 7.17 -5.06 -7.32
C LEU A 14 8.52 -5.66 -6.90
N GLN A 15 9.53 -4.82 -6.66
CA GLN A 15 10.86 -5.26 -6.22
C GLN A 15 10.79 -5.97 -4.86
N LYS A 16 9.99 -5.44 -3.92
CA LYS A 16 9.74 -6.08 -2.62
C LYS A 16 8.89 -7.36 -2.72
N LYS A 17 8.33 -7.66 -3.90
CA LYS A 17 7.38 -8.75 -4.17
C LYS A 17 6.08 -8.65 -3.36
N LEU A 18 5.68 -7.44 -2.97
CA LEU A 18 4.42 -7.19 -2.27
C LEU A 18 3.24 -7.15 -3.25
N ILE A 19 3.49 -6.82 -4.51
CA ILE A 19 2.51 -6.90 -5.60
C ILE A 19 3.07 -7.69 -6.78
N LYS A 20 2.18 -8.13 -7.67
CA LYS A 20 2.51 -8.81 -8.94
C LYS A 20 1.62 -8.31 -10.08
N ILE A 21 2.11 -8.42 -11.30
CA ILE A 21 1.33 -8.19 -12.52
C ILE A 21 0.53 -9.45 -12.82
N VAL A 22 -0.77 -9.31 -13.07
CA VAL A 22 -1.68 -10.43 -13.38
C VAL A 22 -2.26 -10.38 -14.79
N GLY A 23 -1.88 -9.37 -15.56
CA GLY A 23 -2.26 -9.27 -16.97
C GLY A 23 -2.37 -7.82 -17.44
N ARG A 24 -3.07 -7.65 -18.55
CA ARG A 24 -3.41 -6.34 -19.13
C ARG A 24 -4.91 -6.24 -19.29
N LYS A 25 -5.47 -5.07 -18.99
CA LYS A 25 -6.90 -4.80 -19.23
C LYS A 25 -7.14 -4.63 -20.73
N LYS A 26 -8.18 -5.28 -21.27
CA LYS A 26 -8.61 -5.12 -22.67
C LYS A 26 -9.37 -3.80 -22.86
N SER A 27 -8.65 -2.69 -22.76
CA SER A 27 -9.16 -1.33 -22.98
C SER A 27 -8.11 -0.50 -23.73
N PRO A 28 -8.46 0.68 -24.29
CA PRO A 28 -7.46 1.57 -24.91
C PRO A 28 -6.27 1.80 -23.97
N GLY A 29 -5.05 1.70 -24.51
CA GLY A 29 -3.79 1.77 -23.74
C GLY A 29 -3.35 0.48 -23.04
N SER A 30 -4.20 -0.56 -22.99
CA SER A 30 -3.91 -1.88 -22.42
C SER A 30 -3.11 -1.85 -21.10
N PRO A 31 -3.62 -1.15 -20.07
CA PRO A 31 -2.88 -0.94 -18.83
C PRO A 31 -2.64 -2.25 -18.08
N LEU A 32 -1.51 -2.33 -17.37
CA LEU A 32 -1.15 -3.46 -16.52
C LEU A 32 -2.12 -3.55 -15.32
N ILE A 33 -2.51 -4.78 -14.98
CA ILE A 33 -3.31 -5.08 -13.79
C ILE A 33 -2.38 -5.63 -12.71
N TYR A 34 -2.44 -5.05 -11.52
CA TYR A 34 -1.66 -5.46 -10.35
C TYR A 34 -2.56 -6.14 -9.30
N ARG A 35 -1.98 -7.05 -8.52
CA ARG A 35 -2.60 -7.65 -7.33
C ARG A 35 -1.55 -7.81 -6.21
N THR A 36 -1.99 -7.90 -4.97
CA THR A 36 -1.15 -8.29 -3.84
C THR A 36 -0.69 -9.75 -3.97
N THR A 37 0.37 -10.10 -3.25
CA THR A 37 0.93 -11.45 -3.17
C THR A 37 0.72 -12.04 -1.78
N ASP A 38 0.98 -13.33 -1.59
CA ASP A 38 0.93 -13.92 -0.24
C ASP A 38 2.00 -13.31 0.68
N LYS A 39 3.12 -12.84 0.09
CA LYS A 39 4.16 -12.10 0.81
C LYS A 39 3.63 -10.78 1.38
N PHE A 40 2.68 -10.13 0.71
CA PHE A 40 2.00 -8.96 1.27
C PHE A 40 1.32 -9.32 2.59
N LEU A 41 0.54 -10.40 2.61
CA LEU A 41 -0.16 -10.84 3.81
C LEU A 41 0.82 -11.11 4.96
N VAL A 42 1.86 -11.90 4.69
CA VAL A 42 2.92 -12.18 5.67
C VAL A 42 3.63 -10.91 6.16
N TYR A 43 3.94 -9.98 5.26
CA TYR A 43 4.63 -8.74 5.60
C TYR A 43 3.79 -7.84 6.54
N PHE A 44 2.47 -7.81 6.35
CA PHE A 44 1.54 -7.04 7.17
C PHE A 44 0.93 -7.83 8.34
N GLY A 45 1.37 -9.08 8.56
CA GLY A 45 0.83 -9.92 9.64
C GLY A 45 -0.63 -10.34 9.43
N LEU A 46 -1.11 -10.35 8.19
CA LEU A 46 -2.47 -10.71 7.83
C LEU A 46 -2.55 -12.19 7.45
N THR A 47 -3.69 -12.82 7.74
CA THR A 47 -3.97 -14.20 7.30
C THR A 47 -4.76 -14.20 5.99
N ASP A 48 -5.67 -13.25 5.83
CA ASP A 48 -6.49 -13.06 4.62
C ASP A 48 -6.56 -11.57 4.22
N ILE A 49 -6.91 -11.30 2.97
CA ILE A 49 -7.10 -9.93 2.48
C ILE A 49 -8.30 -9.23 3.14
N LYS A 50 -9.26 -10.01 3.65
CA LYS A 50 -10.43 -9.51 4.39
C LYS A 50 -10.05 -8.96 5.77
N ASP A 51 -8.87 -9.31 6.28
CA ASP A 51 -8.36 -8.82 7.56
C ASP A 51 -7.75 -7.42 7.42
N LEU A 52 -7.79 -6.82 6.22
CA LEU A 52 -7.36 -5.44 6.05
C LEU A 52 -8.22 -4.49 6.89
N PRO A 53 -7.59 -3.54 7.61
CA PRO A 53 -8.33 -2.51 8.33
C PRO A 53 -9.19 -1.69 7.37
N SER A 54 -10.33 -1.24 7.87
CA SER A 54 -11.19 -0.29 7.17
C SER A 54 -10.46 1.04 6.93
N PRO A 55 -10.91 1.85 5.96
CA PRO A 55 -10.32 3.17 5.74
C PRO A 55 -10.34 4.08 6.96
N GLU A 56 -11.37 3.96 7.81
CA GLU A 56 -11.49 4.71 9.07
C GLU A 56 -10.43 4.26 10.08
N GLU A 57 -10.24 2.94 10.25
CA GLU A 57 -9.19 2.38 11.11
C GLU A 57 -7.79 2.75 10.61
N ILE A 58 -7.54 2.71 9.30
CA ILE A 58 -6.27 3.16 8.71
C ILE A 58 -6.02 4.63 9.04
N SER A 59 -7.03 5.48 8.91
CA SER A 59 -6.89 6.91 9.18
C SER A 59 -6.54 7.13 10.65
N LYS A 60 -7.20 6.42 11.55
CA LYS A 60 -6.92 6.47 12.98
C LYS A 60 -5.51 5.98 13.34
N ILE A 61 -5.06 4.87 12.76
CA ILE A 61 -3.69 4.34 12.98
C ILE A 61 -2.65 5.37 12.52
N LEU A 62 -2.84 5.99 11.36
CA LEU A 62 -1.91 7.00 10.84
C LEU A 62 -1.93 8.29 11.66
N GLU A 63 -3.08 8.68 12.20
CA GLU A 63 -3.19 9.80 13.14
C GLU A 63 -2.43 9.47 14.44
N GLU A 64 -2.64 8.28 15.01
CA GLU A 64 -1.93 7.80 16.21
C GLU A 64 -0.40 7.74 16.02
N GLU A 65 0.10 7.22 14.89
CA GLU A 65 1.53 7.24 14.55
C GLU A 65 2.08 8.67 14.48
N LYS A 66 1.33 9.59 13.86
CA LYS A 66 1.75 10.99 13.75
C LYS A 66 1.86 11.66 15.13
N TYR A 67 0.93 11.39 16.04
CA TYR A 67 1.01 11.93 17.41
C TYR A 67 2.24 11.41 18.16
N LEU A 68 2.59 10.13 17.98
CA LEU A 68 3.80 9.55 18.60
C LEU A 68 5.08 10.16 18.05
N GLU A 69 5.18 10.38 16.73
CA GLU A 69 6.33 11.05 16.11
C GLU A 69 6.48 12.51 16.58
N GLU A 70 5.37 13.24 16.72
CA GLU A 70 5.37 14.63 17.20
C GLU A 70 5.82 14.72 18.67
N ASP A 71 5.39 13.80 19.55
CA ASP A 71 5.80 13.76 20.97
C ASP A 71 7.30 13.41 21.12
N GLU A 72 7.80 12.39 20.40
CA GLU A 72 9.23 12.05 20.40
C GLU A 72 10.11 13.18 19.85
N SER A 73 9.62 13.93 18.86
CA SER A 73 10.33 15.09 18.31
C SER A 73 10.33 16.31 19.22
N SER A 74 9.41 16.38 20.19
CA SER A 74 9.33 17.47 21.17
C SER A 74 10.18 17.21 22.42
N VAL A 75 10.68 15.98 22.58
CA VAL A 75 11.60 15.56 23.66
C VAL A 75 13.08 15.75 23.26
N HIS A 76 13.37 16.10 22.00
CA HIS A 76 14.69 16.47 21.50
C HIS A 76 14.78 17.96 21.16
#